data_AF-A0A4U9UXN5-F1
#
_entry.id   AF-A0A4U9UXN5-F1
#
_cell.length_a   1.000
_cell.length_b   1.000
_cell.length_c   1.000
_cell.angle_alpha   90.00
_cell.angle_beta   90.00
_cell.angle_gamma   90.00
#
_symmetry.space_group_name_H-M   'P 1'
#
loop_
_entity.id
_entity.type
_entity.pdbx_description
1 polymer ?
#
loop_
_entity_poly.entity_id
_entity_poly.type
_entity_poly.pdbx_seq_one_letter_code
_entity_poly.pdbx_strand_id
1 'polypeptide(L)' 'MKKILGVYNSPEAHWVGNGFLVNSLFSYNELGAEMSPFLLLDHAAPTKFRSHSGRRGVGAASPSRV' A
#
# COMPACT_ATOMS: atom_id res chain seq x y z
N MET A 1 13.45 -21.47 15.46
CA MET A 1 12.36 -21.19 14.49
C MET A 1 11.48 -20.09 15.09
N LYS A 2 11.03 -19.10 14.30
CA LYS A 2 10.15 -18.04 14.81
C LYS A 2 8.70 -18.51 14.84
N LYS A 3 7.89 -18.01 15.79
CA LYS A 3 6.45 -18.27 15.88
C LYS A 3 5.67 -17.27 15.02
N ILE A 4 4.60 -17.71 14.38
CA ILE A 4 3.63 -16.82 13.71
C ILE A 4 2.63 -16.35 14.78
N LEU A 5 2.55 -15.03 14.99
CA LEU A 5 1.67 -14.43 16.02
C LEU A 5 0.28 -14.08 15.49
N GLY A 6 0.17 -13.83 14.18
CA GLY A 6 -1.08 -13.51 13.50
C GLY A 6 -0.97 -13.68 11.99
N VAL A 7 -2.12 -13.85 11.34
CA VAL A 7 -2.26 -13.87 9.88
C VAL A 7 -3.42 -12.95 9.54
N TYR A 8 -3.18 -11.97 8.69
CA TYR A 8 -4.15 -10.95 8.32
C TYR A 8 -4.53 -11.13 6.85
N ASN A 9 -5.83 -10.96 6.54
CA ASN A 9 -6.31 -11.01 5.17
C ASN A 9 -5.93 -9.73 4.42
N SER A 10 -5.73 -9.84 3.11
CA SER A 10 -5.55 -8.66 2.26
C SER A 10 -6.81 -7.80 2.30
N PRO A 11 -6.72 -6.50 2.65
CA PRO A 11 -7.85 -5.57 2.57
C PRO A 11 -8.29 -5.34 1.13
N GLU A 12 -9.43 -4.66 0.96
CA GLU A 12 -9.91 -4.26 -0.37
C GLU A 12 -8.92 -3.32 -1.08
N ALA A 13 -8.90 -3.42 -2.41
CA ALA A 13 -8.01 -2.60 -3.22
C ALA A 13 -8.54 -1.18 -3.35
N HIS A 14 -7.64 -0.19 -3.34
CA HIS A 14 -7.97 1.21 -3.58
C HIS A 14 -6.92 1.87 -4.47
N TRP A 15 -7.25 3.05 -5.00
CA TRP A 15 -6.37 3.79 -5.88
C TRP A 15 -5.47 4.75 -5.10
N VAL A 16 -4.17 4.72 -5.41
CA VAL A 16 -3.23 5.79 -5.07
C VAL A 16 -2.92 6.56 -6.35
N GLY A 17 -3.39 7.81 -6.40
CA GLY A 17 -3.42 8.59 -7.64
C GLY A 17 -4.27 7.92 -8.71
N ASN A 18 -3.77 7.88 -9.95
CA ASN A 18 -4.46 7.23 -11.08
C ASN A 18 -3.62 6.11 -11.74
N GLY A 19 -2.55 5.66 -11.07
CA GLY A 19 -1.60 4.69 -11.60
C GLY A 19 -1.39 3.42 -10.78
N PHE A 20 -1.88 3.39 -9.55
CA PHE A 20 -1.63 2.29 -8.62
C PHE A 20 -2.93 1.84 -7.97
N LEU A 21 -3.41 0.65 -8.33
CA LEU A 21 -4.47 -0.06 -7.62
C LEU A 21 -3.79 -0.99 -6.61
N VAL A 22 -3.89 -0.67 -5.32
CA VAL A 22 -3.10 -1.30 -4.26
C VAL A 22 -3.98 -1.87 -3.16
N ASN A 23 -3.48 -2.91 -2.48
CA ASN A 23 -3.97 -3.37 -1.19
C ASN A 23 -2.96 -2.93 -0.12
N SER A 24 -3.37 -2.11 0.85
CA SER A 24 -2.52 -1.78 2.01
C SER A 24 -2.51 -2.97 2.96
N LEU A 25 -1.42 -3.74 2.99
CA LEU A 25 -1.33 -4.97 3.79
C LEU A 25 -1.09 -4.68 5.28
N PHE A 26 -0.45 -3.55 5.59
CA PHE A 26 -0.41 -2.99 6.94
C PHE A 26 -0.15 -1.49 6.87
N SER A 27 -0.58 -0.77 7.91
CA SER A 27 -0.19 0.61 8.20
C SER A 27 0.10 0.80 9.68
N TYR A 28 0.87 1.84 10.01
CA TYR A 28 1.19 2.19 11.39
C TYR A 28 -0.05 2.54 12.24
N ASN A 29 -1.15 2.96 11.60
CA ASN A 29 -2.41 3.28 12.28
C ASN A 29 -3.12 2.03 12.85
N GLU A 30 -2.87 0.85 12.28
CA GLU A 30 -3.55 -0.39 12.65
C GLU A 30 -2.62 -1.35 13.42
N LEU A 31 -1.36 -1.52 12.96
CA LEU A 31 -0.41 -2.53 13.48
C LEU A 31 0.93 -1.92 13.93
N GLY A 32 0.98 -0.59 14.17
CA GLY A 32 2.23 0.17 14.27
C GLY A 32 3.28 -0.35 15.27
N ALA A 33 2.88 -0.78 16.48
CA ALA A 33 3.84 -1.26 17.47
C ALA A 33 4.46 -2.62 17.11
N GLU A 34 3.66 -3.52 16.54
CA GLU A 34 4.11 -4.87 16.15
C GLU A 34 4.97 -4.86 14.88
N MET A 35 4.78 -3.84 14.04
CA MET A 35 5.44 -3.71 12.74
C MET A 35 6.64 -2.75 12.75
N SER A 36 7.01 -2.17 13.88
CA SER A 36 8.18 -1.28 13.98
C SER A 36 9.47 -1.97 13.48
N PRO A 37 10.31 -1.31 12.66
CA PRO A 37 10.26 0.10 12.24
C PRO A 37 9.53 0.36 10.90
N PHE A 38 8.71 -0.59 10.43
CA PHE A 38 7.98 -0.46 9.18
C PHE A 38 6.68 0.34 9.36
N LEU A 39 6.40 1.26 8.43
CA LEU A 39 5.26 2.18 8.53
C LEU A 39 4.06 1.80 7.66
N LEU A 40 4.31 1.28 6.46
CA LEU A 40 3.28 0.97 5.48
C LEU A 40 3.82 -0.07 4.48
N LEU A 41 2.95 -0.94 3.99
CA LEU A 41 3.20 -1.74 2.79
C LEU A 41 1.97 -1.76 1.90
N ASP A 42 2.08 -1.11 0.75
CA ASP A 42 1.09 -1.19 -0.32
C ASP A 42 1.55 -2.19 -1.37
N HIS A 43 0.72 -3.21 -1.61
CA HIS A 43 0.95 -4.20 -2.65
C HIS A 43 0.12 -3.86 -3.88
N ALA A 44 0.79 -3.47 -4.97
CA ALA A 44 0.15 -3.21 -6.25
C ALA A 44 -0.14 -4.52 -6.99
N ALA A 45 -1.38 -5.00 -6.93
CA ALA A 45 -1.79 -6.22 -7.62
C ALA A 45 -1.65 -6.07 -9.15
N PRO A 46 -1.38 -7.16 -9.89
CA PRO A 46 -1.29 -7.13 -11.35
C PRO A 46 -2.53 -6.48 -11.98
N THR A 47 -2.35 -5.30 -12.56
CA THR A 47 -3.43 -4.48 -13.10
C THR A 47 -3.19 -4.23 -14.59
N LYS A 48 -4.16 -4.57 -15.43
CA LYS A 48 -4.10 -4.29 -16.87
C LYS A 48 -4.48 -2.84 -17.12
N PHE A 49 -3.55 -2.06 -17.67
CA PHE A 49 -3.82 -0.70 -18.11
C PHE A 49 -4.04 -0.65 -19.61
N ARG A 50 -5.09 0.06 -20.05
CA ARG A 50 -5.25 0.40 -21.47
C ARG A 50 -4.23 1.46 -21.88
N SER A 51 -3.91 1.47 -23.18
CA SER A 51 -3.13 2.55 -23.79
C SER A 51 -3.82 3.89 -23.51
N HIS A 52 -3.02 4.89 -23.15
CA HIS A 52 -3.50 6.22 -22.80
C HIS A 52 -2.42 7.25 -23.15
N SER A 53 -2.83 8.41 -23.65
CA SER A 53 -1.92 9.50 -24.04
C SER A 53 -1.39 10.32 -22.85
N GLY A 54 -2.06 10.25 -21.69
CA GLY A 54 -1.66 10.95 -20.46
C GLY A 54 -0.72 10.14 -19.56
N ARG A 55 -0.07 10.84 -18.62
CA ARG A 55 0.75 10.21 -17.58
C ARG A 55 -0.15 9.69 -16.45
N ARG A 56 0.03 8.41 -16.09
CA ARG A 56 -0.54 7.83 -14.88
C ARG A 56 0.50 7.82 -13.75
N GLY A 57 0.04 7.91 -12.52
CA GLY A 57 0.88 7.84 -11.33
C GLY A 57 0.28 8.64 -10.19
N VAL A 58 1.16 9.17 -9.35
CA VAL A 58 0.82 10.05 -8.24
C VAL A 58 1.30 11.46 -8.60
N GLY A 59 0.50 12.47 -8.28
CA GLY A 59 0.91 13.86 -8.40
C GLY A 59 2.01 14.24 -7.41
N ALA A 60 2.40 15.51 -7.39
CA ALA A 60 3.30 16.01 -6.36
C ALA A 60 2.67 15.80 -4.97
N ALA A 61 3.39 15.11 -4.10
CA ALA A 61 3.01 14.90 -2.71
C ALA A 61 4.14 15.39 -1.80
N SER A 62 3.80 16.10 -0.74
CA SER A 62 4.74 16.34 0.36
C SER A 62 4.82 15.09 1.21
N PRO A 63 6.02 14.66 1.66
CA PRO A 63 6.11 13.61 2.66
C PRO A 63 5.33 14.03 3.90
N SER A 64 4.35 13.22 4.31
CA SER A 64 3.70 13.38 5.60
C SER A 64 4.74 13.19 6.70
N ARG A 65 4.87 14.15 7.62
CA ARG A 65 5.64 13.93 8.85
C ARG A 65 4.94 12.82 9.63
N VAL A 66 5.70 11.77 9.95
CA VAL A 66 5.30 10.65 10.80
C VAL A 66 5.90 10.85 12.17
#